data_AF-A0A644WJ98-F1
#
_entry.id   AF-A0A644WJ98-F1
#
_cell.length_a   1.000
_cell.length_b   1.000
_cell.length_c   1.000
_cell.angle_alpha   90.00
_cell.angle_beta   90.00
_cell.angle_gamma   90.00
#
_symmetry.space_group_name_H-M   'P 1'
#
loop_
_entity.id
_entity.type
_entity.pdbx_description
1 polymer ?
#
loop_
_entity_poly.entity_id
_entity_poly.type
_entity_poly.pdbx_seq_one_letter_code
_entity_poly.pdbx_strand_id
1 'polypeptide(L)'
;MPWVWYYPDMGNLQADIQQKQKEIEQHQSDVFSLYADLGRSVALVQQISPLPYAAGEYQLFCTQMDAYESAKHSFEQISGYIAQIEDRSRKIKEIEKDIRLLARPFARVYAQLGAIAYEAYGSQTLAEHVAQACFPFFEEHAKRTRKLENLKQSHVGFLGRRLIGLQLDLQRKILPALLAKAGARLVAISCEKDLPLSGRRSLLDELEDLKERRRELSQELELHQSAMAKLQSEEVQSPKARMEERANVMKMEQKAAEKAASSYGKALYETLPESVHSDQIGQKAIQLMDQITLHHKRIKSLQREIKQLENLIQVQELEAQIELENQKIELLRSQIDTCNRQISQIAASIHEKQNRITILLPPSMVHTDG
;
A
#
# COMPACT_ATOMS: atom_id res chain seq x y z
N MET A 1 -20.64 41.59 -51.43
CA MET A 1 -20.13 41.26 -50.09
C MET A 1 -19.92 39.76 -50.04
N PRO A 2 -18.69 39.26 -49.84
CA PRO A 2 -18.46 37.83 -49.70
C PRO A 2 -18.87 37.41 -48.29
N TRP A 3 -19.78 36.44 -48.22
CA TRP A 3 -20.16 35.77 -47.00
C TRP A 3 -18.98 34.89 -46.58
N VAL A 4 -18.21 35.35 -45.60
CA VAL A 4 -17.16 34.55 -44.97
C VAL A 4 -17.86 33.52 -44.09
N TRP A 5 -18.05 32.32 -44.62
CA TRP A 5 -18.46 31.17 -43.82
C TRP A 5 -17.28 30.81 -42.92
N TYR A 6 -17.46 31.04 -41.62
CA TYR A 6 -16.55 30.57 -40.59
C TYR A 6 -16.69 29.04 -40.54
N TYR A 7 -15.89 28.32 -41.33
CA TYR A 7 -15.83 26.86 -41.23
C TYR A 7 -15.05 26.50 -39.97
N PRO A 8 -15.66 25.77 -39.01
CA PRO A 8 -14.91 25.21 -37.89
C PRO A 8 -13.82 24.30 -38.46
N ASP A 9 -12.58 24.51 -38.02
CA ASP A 9 -11.43 23.72 -38.44
C ASP A 9 -11.70 22.23 -38.13
N MET A 10 -11.44 21.32 -39.07
CA MET A 10 -11.68 19.87 -38.95
C MET A 10 -11.08 19.28 -37.66
N GLY A 11 -9.94 19.84 -37.22
CA GLY A 11 -9.28 19.47 -35.96
C GLY A 11 -10.13 19.75 -34.70
N ASN A 12 -10.96 20.78 -34.73
CA ASN A 12 -11.86 21.12 -33.61
C ASN A 12 -13.04 20.14 -33.53
N LEU A 13 -13.59 19.73 -34.68
CA LEU A 13 -14.69 18.75 -34.71
C LEU A 13 -14.25 17.37 -34.20
N GLN A 14 -13.04 16.94 -34.56
CA GLN A 14 -12.48 15.68 -34.06
C GLN A 14 -12.19 15.74 -32.55
N ALA A 15 -11.69 16.87 -32.04
CA ALA A 15 -11.48 17.06 -30.61
C ALA A 15 -12.80 17.02 -29.83
N ASP A 16 -13.86 17.66 -30.37
CA ASP A 16 -15.20 17.66 -29.77
C ASP A 16 -15.81 16.25 -29.71
N ILE A 17 -15.63 15.44 -30.77
CA ILE A 17 -16.06 14.03 -30.78
C ILE A 17 -15.33 13.25 -29.66
N GLN A 18 -14.01 13.39 -29.56
CA GLN A 18 -13.24 12.69 -28.52
C GLN A 18 -13.65 13.12 -27.11
N GLN A 19 -13.92 14.40 -26.89
CA GLN A 19 -14.42 14.88 -25.60
C GLN A 19 -15.78 14.24 -25.26
N LYS A 20 -16.72 14.22 -26.21
CA LYS A 20 -18.03 13.61 -26.00
C LYS A 20 -17.95 12.10 -25.79
N GLN A 21 -17.01 11.41 -26.45
CA GLN A 21 -16.76 9.98 -26.21
C GLN A 21 -16.30 9.73 -24.76
N LYS A 22 -15.40 10.55 -24.22
CA LYS A 22 -14.99 10.47 -22.80
C LYS A 22 -16.15 10.73 -21.85
N GLU A 23 -17.03 11.70 -22.16
CA GLU A 23 -18.26 11.92 -21.37
C GLU A 23 -19.19 10.71 -21.38
N ILE A 24 -19.32 10.02 -22.52
CA ILE A 24 -20.08 8.76 -22.61
C ILE A 24 -19.46 7.67 -21.73
N GLU A 25 -18.14 7.48 -21.78
CA GLU A 25 -17.43 6.50 -20.96
C GLU A 25 -17.62 6.77 -19.47
N GLN A 26 -17.53 8.04 -19.04
CA GLN A 26 -17.80 8.43 -17.66
C GLN A 26 -19.23 8.07 -17.25
N HIS A 27 -20.23 8.46 -18.05
CA HIS A 27 -21.62 8.14 -17.75
C HIS A 27 -21.92 6.63 -17.79
N GLN A 28 -21.24 5.85 -18.62
CA GLN A 28 -21.34 4.40 -18.62
C GLN A 28 -20.76 3.78 -17.34
N SER A 29 -19.63 4.30 -16.85
CA SER A 29 -19.08 3.91 -15.56
C SER A 29 -20.02 4.28 -14.41
N ASP A 30 -20.58 5.48 -14.41
CA ASP A 30 -21.55 5.93 -13.39
C ASP A 30 -22.78 5.00 -13.38
N VAL A 31 -23.31 4.66 -14.56
CA VAL A 31 -24.44 3.72 -14.70
C VAL A 31 -24.10 2.34 -14.14
N PHE A 32 -22.89 1.82 -14.38
CA PHE A 32 -22.46 0.54 -13.81
C PHE A 32 -22.48 0.56 -12.27
N SER A 33 -21.98 1.65 -11.66
CA SER A 33 -22.01 1.85 -10.21
C SER A 33 -23.44 2.00 -9.68
N LEU A 34 -24.28 2.79 -10.36
CA LEU A 34 -25.68 2.97 -9.99
C LEU A 34 -26.47 1.66 -10.07
N TYR A 35 -26.19 0.80 -11.05
CA TYR A 35 -26.76 -0.54 -11.09
C TYR A 35 -26.32 -1.38 -9.88
N ALA A 36 -25.04 -1.33 -9.50
CA ALA A 36 -24.58 -2.08 -8.33
C ALA A 36 -25.29 -1.61 -7.05
N ASP A 37 -25.48 -0.30 -6.90
CA ASP A 37 -26.19 0.29 -5.77
C ASP A 37 -27.68 -0.04 -5.78
N LEU A 38 -28.31 -0.07 -6.96
CA LEU A 38 -29.70 -0.48 -7.12
C LEU A 38 -29.87 -1.94 -6.71
N GLY A 39 -29.02 -2.83 -7.22
CA GLY A 39 -29.02 -4.25 -6.87
C GLY A 39 -28.86 -4.47 -5.36
N ARG A 40 -27.90 -3.79 -4.72
CA ARG A 40 -27.72 -3.85 -3.26
C ARG A 40 -28.93 -3.31 -2.50
N SER A 41 -29.49 -2.18 -2.93
CA SER A 41 -30.64 -1.56 -2.26
C SER A 41 -31.87 -2.46 -2.30
N VAL A 42 -32.17 -3.07 -3.45
CA VAL A 42 -33.34 -3.92 -3.62
C VAL A 42 -33.13 -5.29 -2.97
N ALA A 43 -31.89 -5.81 -2.95
CA ALA A 43 -31.57 -7.06 -2.26
C ALA A 43 -31.95 -7.02 -0.77
N LEU A 44 -31.72 -5.89 -0.09
CA LEU A 44 -32.14 -5.70 1.31
C LEU A 44 -33.66 -5.80 1.48
N VAL A 45 -34.44 -5.34 0.49
CA VAL A 45 -35.90 -5.46 0.50
C VAL A 45 -36.31 -6.89 0.19
N GLN A 46 -35.65 -7.56 -0.77
CA GLN A 46 -35.95 -8.93 -1.17
C GLN A 46 -35.68 -9.97 -0.07
N GLN A 47 -34.80 -9.66 0.89
CA GLN A 47 -34.62 -10.46 2.12
C GLN A 47 -35.87 -10.49 3.02
N ILE A 48 -36.69 -9.44 2.98
CA ILE A 48 -37.88 -9.28 3.83
C ILE A 48 -39.16 -9.61 3.04
N SER A 49 -39.25 -9.14 1.81
CA SER A 49 -40.39 -9.31 0.92
C SER A 49 -39.92 -9.83 -0.45
N PRO A 50 -40.14 -11.11 -0.76
CA PRO A 50 -39.71 -11.69 -2.03
C PRO A 50 -40.31 -10.97 -3.23
N LEU A 51 -39.43 -10.53 -4.15
CA LEU A 51 -39.82 -9.95 -5.42
C LEU A 51 -39.72 -11.02 -6.52
N PRO A 52 -40.66 -11.08 -7.48
CA PRO A 52 -40.65 -12.08 -8.56
C PRO A 52 -39.69 -11.74 -9.71
N TYR A 53 -38.98 -10.60 -9.63
CA TYR A 53 -38.16 -10.06 -10.71
C TYR A 53 -36.68 -10.42 -10.52
N ALA A 54 -35.97 -10.67 -11.64
CA ALA A 54 -34.52 -10.93 -11.67
C ALA A 54 -34.02 -11.99 -10.65
N ALA A 55 -34.81 -13.06 -10.46
CA ALA A 55 -34.55 -14.05 -9.41
C ALA A 55 -33.23 -14.82 -9.60
N GLY A 56 -32.82 -15.08 -10.85
CA GLY A 56 -31.56 -15.77 -11.13
C GLY A 56 -30.35 -14.90 -10.79
N GLU A 57 -30.39 -13.62 -11.17
CA GLU A 57 -29.35 -12.64 -10.87
C GLU A 57 -29.28 -12.34 -9.38
N TYR A 58 -30.42 -12.32 -8.68
CA TYR A 58 -30.46 -12.20 -7.22
C TYR A 58 -29.77 -13.37 -6.51
N GLN A 59 -30.04 -14.61 -6.93
CA GLN A 59 -29.40 -15.80 -6.37
C GLN A 59 -27.88 -15.77 -6.60
N LEU A 60 -27.45 -15.37 -7.79
CA LEU A 60 -26.03 -15.20 -8.10
C LEU A 60 -25.39 -14.13 -7.21
N PHE A 61 -26.05 -12.97 -7.04
CA PHE A 61 -25.60 -11.92 -6.14
C PHE A 61 -25.45 -12.43 -4.70
N CYS A 62 -26.44 -13.15 -4.16
CA CYS A 62 -26.37 -13.72 -2.81
C CYS A 62 -25.17 -14.67 -2.67
N THR A 63 -24.98 -15.56 -3.64
CA THR A 63 -23.86 -16.54 -3.63
C THR A 63 -22.50 -15.85 -3.60
N GLN A 64 -22.34 -14.78 -4.39
CA GLN A 64 -21.10 -14.02 -4.45
C GLN A 64 -20.88 -13.16 -3.20
N MET A 65 -21.96 -12.65 -2.60
CA MET A 65 -21.90 -11.95 -1.32
C MET A 65 -21.47 -12.89 -0.19
N ASP A 66 -22.02 -14.10 -0.12
CA ASP A 66 -21.63 -15.10 0.89
C ASP A 66 -20.15 -15.49 0.73
N ALA A 67 -19.67 -15.64 -0.50
CA ALA A 67 -18.25 -15.90 -0.79
C ALA A 67 -17.35 -14.74 -0.34
N TYR A 68 -17.77 -13.50 -0.60
CA TYR A 68 -17.06 -12.31 -0.15
C TYR A 68 -17.03 -12.19 1.38
N GLU A 69 -18.16 -12.41 2.06
CA GLU A 69 -18.23 -12.37 3.53
C GLU A 69 -17.35 -13.45 4.17
N SER A 70 -17.35 -14.66 3.62
CA SER A 70 -16.46 -15.75 4.04
C SER A 70 -14.98 -15.38 3.86
N ALA A 71 -14.60 -14.82 2.71
CA ALA A 71 -13.24 -14.37 2.44
C ALA A 71 -12.82 -13.23 3.37
N LYS A 72 -13.71 -12.27 3.64
CA LYS A 72 -13.49 -11.17 4.58
C LYS A 72 -13.27 -11.68 5.99
N HIS A 73 -14.12 -12.58 6.47
CA HIS A 73 -13.97 -13.18 7.79
C HIS A 73 -12.64 -13.95 7.92
N SER A 74 -12.25 -14.71 6.90
CA SER A 74 -10.95 -15.40 6.88
C SER A 74 -9.76 -14.43 6.93
N PHE A 75 -9.85 -13.30 6.23
CA PHE A 75 -8.84 -12.24 6.29
C PHE A 75 -8.76 -11.61 7.69
N GLU A 76 -9.91 -11.27 8.29
CA GLU A 76 -9.99 -10.68 9.63
C GLU A 76 -9.43 -11.62 10.71
N GLN A 77 -9.71 -12.93 10.60
CA GLN A 77 -9.16 -13.94 11.50
C GLN A 77 -7.62 -13.96 11.47
N ILE A 78 -7.03 -14.02 10.28
CA ILE A 78 -5.56 -14.03 10.12
C ILE A 78 -4.95 -12.71 10.57
N SER A 79 -5.60 -11.58 10.28
CA SER A 79 -5.14 -10.28 10.75
C SER A 79 -5.14 -10.18 12.27
N GLY A 80 -6.20 -10.68 12.94
CA GLY A 80 -6.28 -10.72 14.39
C GLY A 80 -5.23 -11.64 15.01
N TYR A 81 -4.98 -12.79 14.38
CA TYR A 81 -3.94 -13.72 14.78
C TYR A 81 -2.52 -13.11 14.69
N ILE A 82 -2.20 -12.42 13.60
CA ILE A 82 -0.92 -11.70 13.45
C ILE A 82 -0.78 -10.62 14.53
N ALA A 83 -1.84 -9.86 14.83
CA ALA A 83 -1.81 -8.86 15.89
C ALA A 83 -1.49 -9.49 17.26
N GLN A 84 -2.05 -10.66 17.58
CA GLN A 84 -1.74 -11.38 18.81
C GLN A 84 -0.27 -11.85 18.87
N ILE A 85 0.29 -12.33 17.75
CA ILE A 85 1.71 -12.69 17.63
C ILE A 85 2.60 -11.48 17.91
N GLU A 86 2.29 -10.34 17.28
CA GLU A 86 3.07 -9.11 17.44
C GLU A 86 3.02 -8.58 18.88
N ASP A 87 1.84 -8.57 19.48
CA ASP A 87 1.65 -8.14 20.88
C ASP A 87 2.43 -9.03 21.85
N ARG A 88 2.32 -10.36 21.71
CA ARG A 88 3.10 -11.31 22.53
C ARG A 88 4.59 -11.15 22.31
N SER A 89 5.05 -10.93 21.09
CA SER A 89 6.46 -10.66 20.80
C SER A 89 6.97 -9.38 21.47
N ARG A 90 6.16 -8.32 21.49
CA ARG A 90 6.48 -7.08 22.22
C ARG A 90 6.57 -7.33 23.72
N LYS A 91 5.58 -8.03 24.29
CA LYS A 91 5.54 -8.35 25.71
C LYS A 91 6.73 -9.19 26.16
N ILE A 92 7.14 -10.18 25.36
CA ILE A 92 8.37 -10.96 25.59
C ILE A 92 9.59 -10.04 25.67
N LYS A 93 9.76 -9.12 24.72
CA LYS A 93 10.89 -8.17 24.71
C LYS A 93 10.88 -7.23 25.92
N GLU A 94 9.70 -6.80 26.36
CA GLU A 94 9.54 -5.99 27.57
C GLU A 94 9.96 -6.74 28.82
N ILE A 95 9.47 -7.98 29.01
CA ILE A 95 9.83 -8.82 30.16
C ILE A 95 11.33 -9.15 30.15
N GLU A 96 11.92 -9.48 28.99
CA GLU A 96 13.36 -9.70 28.86
C GLU A 96 14.17 -8.46 29.25
N LYS A 97 13.70 -7.27 28.89
CA LYS A 97 14.31 -6.00 29.29
C LYS A 97 14.21 -5.81 30.81
N ASP A 98 13.06 -6.07 31.40
CA ASP A 98 12.85 -5.94 32.85
C ASP A 98 13.75 -6.90 33.63
N ILE A 99 13.90 -8.15 33.18
CA ILE A 99 14.84 -9.12 33.76
C ILE A 99 16.28 -8.59 33.68
N ARG A 100 16.69 -7.98 32.55
CA ARG A 100 18.02 -7.36 32.42
C ARG A 100 18.19 -6.18 33.37
N LEU A 101 17.15 -5.38 33.59
CA LEU A 101 17.19 -4.23 34.50
C LEU A 101 17.39 -4.66 35.96
N LEU A 102 16.95 -5.86 36.35
CA LEU A 102 17.22 -6.42 37.68
C LEU A 102 18.71 -6.70 37.96
N ALA A 103 19.56 -6.81 36.93
CA ALA A 103 20.99 -7.08 37.14
C ALA A 103 21.69 -6.01 37.99
N ARG A 104 21.29 -4.75 37.86
CA ARG A 104 21.85 -3.62 38.61
C ARG A 104 21.50 -3.66 40.11
N PRO A 105 20.22 -3.77 40.52
CA PRO A 105 19.88 -3.91 41.94
C PRO A 105 20.46 -5.18 42.55
N PHE A 106 20.48 -6.31 41.83
CA PHE A 106 21.19 -7.51 42.30
C PHE A 106 22.67 -7.26 42.57
N ALA A 107 23.38 -6.62 41.63
CA ALA A 107 24.79 -6.29 41.82
C ALA A 107 25.03 -5.37 43.03
N ARG A 108 24.10 -4.44 43.31
CA ARG A 108 24.16 -3.57 44.49
C ARG A 108 24.05 -4.38 45.78
N VAL A 109 23.03 -5.23 45.88
CA VAL A 109 22.78 -6.07 47.06
C VAL A 109 23.94 -7.06 47.26
N TYR A 110 24.44 -7.69 46.19
CA TYR A 110 25.61 -8.56 46.26
C TYR A 110 26.86 -7.81 46.72
N ALA A 111 27.11 -6.59 46.24
CA ALA A 111 28.25 -5.80 46.71
C ALA A 111 28.14 -5.45 48.20
N GLN A 112 26.93 -5.17 48.71
CA GLN A 112 26.70 -4.89 50.12
C GLN A 112 26.88 -6.13 51.00
N LEU A 113 26.38 -7.30 50.57
CA LEU A 113 26.63 -8.57 51.26
C LEU A 113 28.11 -8.93 51.26
N GLY A 114 28.79 -8.73 50.13
CA GLY A 114 30.23 -8.91 50.02
C GLY A 114 31.02 -7.97 50.92
N ALA A 115 30.58 -6.72 51.07
CA ALA A 115 31.20 -5.74 51.98
C ALA A 115 31.13 -6.22 53.44
N ILE A 116 29.96 -6.67 53.88
CA ILE A 116 29.75 -7.24 55.21
C ILE A 116 30.65 -8.46 55.42
N ALA A 117 30.71 -9.34 54.42
CA ALA A 117 31.59 -10.51 54.47
C ALA A 117 33.07 -10.11 54.53
N TYR A 118 33.51 -9.10 53.80
CA TYR A 118 34.89 -8.63 53.80
C TYR A 118 35.30 -8.02 55.16
N GLU A 119 34.42 -7.23 55.78
CA GLU A 119 34.62 -6.66 57.12
C GLU A 119 34.73 -7.77 58.19
N ALA A 120 33.83 -8.75 58.13
CA ALA A 120 33.82 -9.89 59.04
C ALA A 120 35.03 -10.82 58.82
N TYR A 121 35.47 -11.00 57.57
CA TYR A 121 36.68 -11.74 57.20
C TYR A 121 37.94 -11.09 57.78
N GLY A 122 38.04 -9.76 57.67
CA GLY A 122 39.14 -8.99 58.27
C GLY A 122 39.21 -9.09 59.79
N SER A 123 38.04 -9.23 60.43
CA SER A 123 37.86 -9.34 61.88
C SER A 123 37.89 -10.78 62.41
N GLN A 124 38.06 -11.79 61.54
CA GLN A 124 38.03 -13.23 61.89
C GLN A 124 36.75 -13.67 62.61
N THR A 125 35.61 -13.06 62.27
CA THR A 125 34.30 -13.32 62.90
C THR A 125 33.35 -14.12 62.01
N LEU A 126 33.77 -14.47 60.79
CA LEU A 126 32.99 -15.33 59.90
C LEU A 126 33.03 -16.78 60.34
N ALA A 127 31.92 -17.49 60.16
CA ALA A 127 31.88 -18.94 60.24
C ALA A 127 32.80 -19.57 59.17
N GLU A 128 33.36 -20.75 59.47
CA GLU A 128 34.42 -21.38 58.68
C GLU A 128 33.99 -21.63 57.22
N HIS A 129 32.76 -22.09 57.00
CA HIS A 129 32.22 -22.35 55.66
C HIS A 129 32.01 -21.07 54.83
N VAL A 130 31.60 -19.97 55.47
CA VAL A 130 31.45 -18.65 54.83
C VAL A 130 32.82 -18.06 54.49
N ALA A 131 33.79 -18.20 55.40
CA ALA A 131 35.16 -17.77 55.20
C ALA A 131 35.80 -18.52 54.01
N GLN A 132 35.62 -19.85 53.92
CA GLN A 132 36.09 -20.66 52.79
C GLN A 132 35.46 -20.24 51.46
N ALA A 133 34.17 -19.89 51.43
CA ALA A 133 33.49 -19.42 50.23
C ALA A 133 33.97 -18.04 49.75
N CYS A 134 34.35 -17.15 50.68
CA CYS A 134 34.83 -15.81 50.40
C CYS A 134 36.36 -15.74 50.15
N PHE A 135 37.12 -16.71 50.65
CA PHE A 135 38.57 -16.76 50.59
C PHE A 135 39.17 -16.50 49.20
N PRO A 136 38.68 -17.11 48.10
CA PRO A 136 39.22 -16.87 46.75
C PRO A 136 39.09 -15.43 46.26
N PHE A 137 38.19 -14.65 46.83
CA PHE A 137 37.95 -13.25 46.44
C PHE A 137 38.68 -12.26 47.34
N PHE A 138 38.89 -12.60 48.61
CA PHE A 138 39.38 -11.65 49.62
C PHE A 138 40.86 -11.83 49.97
N GLU A 139 41.41 -13.04 49.89
CA GLU A 139 42.74 -13.34 50.43
C GLU A 139 43.86 -12.55 49.73
N GLU A 140 43.89 -12.59 48.40
CA GLU A 140 44.92 -11.91 47.60
C GLU A 140 44.81 -10.38 47.75
N HIS A 141 43.58 -9.85 47.77
CA HIS A 141 43.32 -8.43 47.98
C HIS A 141 43.73 -7.99 49.38
N ALA A 142 43.38 -8.75 50.43
CA ALA A 142 43.72 -8.44 51.81
C ALA A 142 45.25 -8.51 52.05
N LYS A 143 45.94 -9.52 51.51
CA LYS A 143 47.41 -9.64 51.58
C LYS A 143 48.11 -8.46 50.92
N ARG A 144 47.69 -8.08 49.70
CA ARG A 144 48.26 -6.95 48.96
C ARG A 144 48.02 -5.62 49.65
N THR A 145 46.80 -5.39 50.13
CA THR A 145 46.43 -4.15 50.84
C THR A 145 47.22 -3.99 52.13
N ARG A 146 47.30 -5.03 52.98
CA ARG A 146 48.11 -5.01 54.22
C ARG A 146 49.60 -4.77 53.94
N LYS A 147 50.15 -5.37 52.88
CA LYS A 147 51.54 -5.15 52.48
C LYS A 147 51.79 -3.69 52.08
N LEU A 148 50.89 -3.10 51.29
CA LEU A 148 50.98 -1.70 50.86
C LEU A 148 50.76 -0.72 52.02
N GLU A 149 49.86 -1.02 52.97
CA GLU A 149 49.65 -0.22 54.17
C GLU A 149 50.88 -0.23 55.08
N ASN A 150 51.47 -1.40 55.33
CA ASN A 150 52.71 -1.54 56.10
C ASN A 150 53.88 -0.81 55.44
N LEU A 151 54.01 -0.89 54.11
CA LEU A 151 55.01 -0.15 53.34
C LEU A 151 54.78 1.37 53.41
N LYS A 152 53.53 1.83 53.39
CA LYS A 152 53.21 3.26 53.54
C LYS A 152 53.63 3.79 54.91
N GLN A 153 53.45 2.99 55.97
CA GLN A 153 53.82 3.35 57.34
C GLN A 153 55.34 3.37 57.55
N SER A 154 56.08 2.41 56.97
CA SER A 154 57.54 2.29 57.14
C SER A 154 58.37 3.13 56.17
N HIS A 155 57.82 3.55 55.02
CA HIS A 155 58.59 4.28 54.01
C HIS A 155 58.83 5.74 54.42
N VAL A 156 60.10 6.17 54.37
CA VAL A 156 60.53 7.55 54.62
C VAL A 156 60.82 8.21 53.27
N GLY A 157 59.86 8.99 52.75
CA GLY A 157 60.01 9.70 51.46
C GLY A 157 58.68 10.08 50.80
N PHE A 158 58.55 11.32 50.33
CA PHE A 158 57.30 11.88 49.80
C PHE A 158 56.84 11.19 48.49
N LEU A 159 57.75 11.02 47.52
CA LEU A 159 57.43 10.42 46.21
C LEU A 159 57.06 8.94 46.33
N GLY A 160 57.80 8.16 47.15
CA GLY A 160 57.50 6.75 47.42
C GLY A 160 56.15 6.55 48.10
N ARG A 161 55.81 7.39 49.10
CA ARG A 161 54.49 7.38 49.74
C ARG A 161 53.36 7.72 48.76
N ARG A 162 53.60 8.64 47.81
CA ARG A 162 52.62 8.99 46.77
C ARG A 162 52.36 7.84 45.80
N LEU A 163 53.40 7.12 45.38
CA LEU A 163 53.27 5.93 44.52
C LEU A 163 52.53 4.78 45.24
N ILE A 164 52.86 4.52 46.51
CA ILE A 164 52.13 3.53 47.32
C ILE A 164 50.66 3.96 47.49
N GLY A 165 50.39 5.26 47.66
CA GLY A 165 49.04 5.82 47.67
C GLY A 165 48.26 5.52 46.39
N LEU A 166 48.87 5.73 45.22
CA LEU A 166 48.24 5.39 43.94
C LEU A 166 47.95 3.90 43.78
N GLN A 167 48.85 3.03 44.28
CA GLN A 167 48.62 1.58 44.29
C GLN A 167 47.48 1.17 45.22
N LEU A 168 47.37 1.79 46.39
CA LEU A 168 46.24 1.60 47.30
C LEU A 168 44.93 2.09 46.67
N ASP A 169 44.95 3.22 45.98
CA ASP A 169 43.77 3.73 45.26
C ASP A 169 43.36 2.81 44.10
N LEU A 170 44.31 2.14 43.45
CA LEU A 170 44.02 1.11 42.45
C LEU A 170 43.38 -0.14 43.09
N GLN A 171 43.85 -0.59 44.26
CA GLN A 171 43.20 -1.68 45.00
C GLN A 171 41.77 -1.30 45.40
N ARG A 172 41.55 -0.07 45.88
CA ARG A 172 40.23 0.46 46.21
C ARG A 172 39.27 0.48 45.02
N LYS A 173 39.76 0.71 43.80
CA LYS A 173 38.95 0.66 42.58
C LYS A 173 38.52 -0.76 42.18
N ILE A 174 39.32 -1.77 42.51
CA ILE A 174 39.03 -3.18 42.18
C ILE A 174 38.08 -3.80 43.22
N LEU A 175 38.14 -3.33 44.46
CA LEU A 175 37.37 -3.87 45.60
C LEU A 175 35.86 -4.01 45.32
N PRO A 176 35.11 -3.01 44.79
CA PRO A 176 33.67 -3.16 44.57
C PRO A 176 33.27 -4.35 43.70
N ALA A 177 34.07 -4.67 42.67
CA ALA A 177 33.83 -5.82 41.81
C ALA A 177 34.09 -7.15 42.52
N LEU A 178 35.09 -7.21 43.41
CA LEU A 178 35.38 -8.37 44.25
C LEU A 178 34.27 -8.59 45.29
N LEU A 179 33.77 -7.51 45.90
CA LEU A 179 32.66 -7.57 46.84
C LEU A 179 31.40 -8.11 46.17
N ALA A 180 31.04 -7.60 44.98
CA ALA A 180 29.89 -8.10 44.23
C ALA A 180 30.03 -9.59 43.87
N LYS A 181 31.21 -10.06 43.49
CA LYS A 181 31.46 -11.48 43.19
C LYS A 181 31.36 -12.36 44.44
N ALA A 182 31.93 -11.92 45.56
CA ALA A 182 31.85 -12.64 46.82
C ALA A 182 30.41 -12.73 47.33
N GLY A 183 29.67 -11.61 47.31
CA GLY A 183 28.25 -11.62 47.69
C GLY A 183 27.39 -12.48 46.78
N ALA A 184 27.62 -12.44 45.46
CA ALA A 184 26.93 -13.34 44.53
C ALA A 184 27.23 -14.82 44.82
N ARG A 185 28.48 -15.14 45.18
CA ARG A 185 28.87 -16.50 45.58
C ARG A 185 28.15 -16.94 46.85
N LEU A 186 28.07 -16.07 47.86
CA LEU A 186 27.37 -16.35 49.11
C LEU A 186 25.88 -16.65 48.89
N VAL A 187 25.22 -15.85 48.06
CA VAL A 187 23.81 -16.08 47.69
C VAL A 187 23.63 -17.38 46.91
N ALA A 188 24.57 -17.72 46.02
CA ALA A 188 24.50 -18.95 45.23
C ALA A 188 24.61 -20.23 46.09
N ILE A 189 25.30 -20.16 47.23
CA ILE A 189 25.45 -21.28 48.18
C ILE A 189 24.49 -21.18 49.38
N SER A 190 23.57 -20.20 49.36
CA SER A 190 22.60 -19.95 50.45
C SER A 190 23.22 -19.61 51.81
N CYS A 191 24.40 -18.98 51.84
CA CYS A 191 25.11 -18.60 53.07
C CYS A 191 24.93 -17.11 53.45
N GLU A 192 24.04 -16.38 52.78
CA GLU A 192 23.79 -14.96 53.08
C GLU A 192 23.21 -14.71 54.49
N LYS A 193 22.52 -15.71 55.07
CA LYS A 193 21.92 -15.65 56.41
C LYS A 193 22.94 -15.86 57.54
N ASP A 194 24.09 -16.43 57.22
CA ASP A 194 25.18 -16.70 58.18
C ASP A 194 26.12 -15.50 58.38
N LEU A 195 25.85 -14.39 57.69
CA LEU A 195 26.59 -13.14 57.85
C LEU A 195 26.19 -12.40 59.13
N PRO A 196 27.11 -11.66 59.77
CA PRO A 196 26.80 -10.82 60.91
C PRO A 196 26.00 -9.56 60.47
N LEU A 197 24.70 -9.74 60.25
CA LEU A 197 23.78 -8.73 59.70
C LEU A 197 23.16 -7.79 60.74
N SER A 198 23.78 -7.64 61.92
CA SER A 198 23.30 -6.78 63.00
C SER A 198 23.03 -5.35 62.48
N GLY A 199 21.75 -4.96 62.40
CA GLY A 199 21.32 -3.64 61.90
C GLY A 199 21.07 -3.53 60.38
N ARG A 200 21.18 -4.63 59.60
CA ARG A 200 20.99 -4.63 58.13
C ARG A 200 20.05 -5.74 57.61
N ARG A 201 19.05 -6.13 58.42
CA ARG A 201 18.05 -7.17 58.05
C ARG A 201 17.30 -6.86 56.75
N SER A 202 17.06 -5.57 56.48
CA SER A 202 16.43 -5.09 55.24
C SER A 202 17.17 -5.47 53.95
N LEU A 203 18.45 -5.85 54.01
CA LEU A 203 19.22 -6.33 52.85
C LEU A 203 18.81 -7.74 52.42
N LEU A 204 18.42 -8.60 53.37
CA LEU A 204 17.91 -9.93 53.06
C LEU A 204 16.50 -9.82 52.49
N ASP A 205 15.67 -8.91 53.04
CA ASP A 205 14.34 -8.61 52.52
C ASP A 205 14.43 -8.07 51.08
N GLU A 206 15.31 -7.09 50.80
CA GLU A 206 15.56 -6.61 49.43
C GLU A 206 16.05 -7.72 48.48
N LEU A 207 16.85 -8.68 48.98
CA LEU A 207 17.31 -9.80 48.17
C LEU A 207 16.18 -10.78 47.86
N GLU A 208 15.33 -11.09 48.85
CA GLU A 208 14.18 -11.98 48.70
C GLU A 208 13.15 -11.35 47.74
N ASP A 209 12.85 -10.06 47.87
CA ASP A 209 11.98 -9.31 46.95
C ASP A 209 12.51 -9.34 45.50
N LEU A 210 13.82 -9.14 45.30
CA LEU A 210 14.43 -9.20 43.97
C LEU A 210 14.40 -10.62 43.38
N LYS A 211 14.61 -11.65 44.21
CA LYS A 211 14.52 -13.06 43.80
C LYS A 211 13.08 -13.41 43.40
N GLU A 212 12.09 -12.97 44.17
CA GLU A 212 10.68 -13.14 43.88
C GLU A 212 10.30 -12.43 42.58
N ARG A 213 10.65 -11.15 42.43
CA ARG A 213 10.37 -10.39 41.22
C ARG A 213 10.99 -11.02 39.97
N ARG A 214 12.22 -11.54 40.08
CA ARG A 214 12.87 -12.27 38.98
C ARG A 214 12.10 -13.54 38.63
N ARG A 215 11.63 -14.29 39.64
CA ARG A 215 10.85 -15.51 39.45
C ARG A 215 9.51 -15.23 38.77
N GLU A 216 8.79 -14.21 39.21
CA GLU A 216 7.54 -13.76 38.58
C GLU A 216 7.74 -13.44 37.10
N LEU A 217 8.75 -12.61 36.78
CA LEU A 217 9.05 -12.24 35.40
C LEU A 217 9.48 -13.45 34.56
N SER A 218 10.24 -14.39 35.12
CA SER A 218 10.61 -15.63 34.42
C SER A 218 9.39 -16.52 34.15
N GLN A 219 8.46 -16.64 35.10
CA GLN A 219 7.21 -17.37 34.90
C GLN A 219 6.32 -16.70 33.85
N GLU A 220 6.18 -15.37 33.89
CA GLU A 220 5.45 -14.60 32.89
C GLU A 220 6.08 -14.79 31.50
N LEU A 221 7.41 -14.75 31.39
CA LEU A 221 8.14 -14.99 30.16
C LEU A 221 7.86 -16.40 29.59
N GLU A 222 7.93 -17.43 30.42
CA GLU A 222 7.64 -18.81 30.03
C GLU A 222 6.20 -18.97 29.53
N LEU A 223 5.23 -18.33 30.19
CA LEU A 223 3.83 -18.33 29.74
C LEU A 223 3.68 -17.69 28.36
N HIS A 224 4.30 -16.53 28.13
CA HIS A 224 4.25 -15.87 26.83
C HIS A 224 4.99 -16.64 25.74
N GLN A 225 6.16 -17.23 26.04
CA GLN A 225 6.91 -18.07 25.10
C GLN A 225 6.16 -19.35 24.75
N SER A 226 5.54 -20.02 25.73
CA SER A 226 4.71 -21.20 25.50
C SER A 226 3.48 -20.87 24.65
N ALA A 227 2.80 -19.77 24.95
CA ALA A 227 1.67 -19.32 24.14
C ALA A 227 2.09 -18.93 22.71
N MET A 228 3.24 -18.28 22.56
CA MET A 228 3.80 -17.94 21.26
C MET A 228 4.16 -19.19 20.45
N ALA A 229 4.75 -20.20 21.09
CA ALA A 229 5.07 -21.47 20.46
C ALA A 229 3.81 -22.23 20.03
N LYS A 230 2.73 -22.21 20.83
CA LYS A 230 1.43 -22.78 20.44
C LYS A 230 0.87 -22.11 19.20
N LEU A 231 0.80 -20.78 19.19
CA LEU A 231 0.37 -20.01 18.02
C LEU A 231 1.22 -20.41 16.80
N GLN A 232 2.55 -20.30 16.89
CA GLN A 232 3.44 -20.65 15.78
C GLN A 232 3.34 -22.11 15.33
N SER A 233 3.02 -23.06 16.22
CA SER A 233 2.84 -24.47 15.85
C SER A 233 1.52 -24.78 15.15
N GLU A 234 0.50 -23.94 15.35
CA GLU A 234 -0.80 -24.07 14.67
C GLU A 234 -0.72 -23.65 13.19
N GLU A 235 0.32 -22.92 12.78
CA GLU A 235 0.51 -22.51 11.39
C GLU A 235 1.88 -22.92 10.80
N VAL A 236 1.83 -23.81 9.81
CA VAL A 236 3.01 -24.35 9.08
C VAL A 236 3.61 -23.36 8.06
N GLN A 237 2.92 -22.24 7.78
CA GLN A 237 3.31 -21.26 6.74
C GLN A 237 3.46 -19.85 7.32
N SER A 238 4.27 -19.01 6.65
CA SER A 238 4.48 -17.60 7.03
C SER A 238 3.14 -16.84 7.11
N PRO A 239 2.74 -16.32 8.29
CA PRO A 239 1.46 -15.63 8.47
C PRO A 239 1.26 -14.43 7.53
N LYS A 240 2.35 -13.72 7.20
CA LYS A 240 2.31 -12.56 6.29
C LYS A 240 1.98 -12.95 4.84
N ALA A 241 2.52 -14.07 4.38
CA ALA A 241 2.23 -14.56 3.03
C ALA A 241 0.76 -15.01 2.91
N ARG A 242 0.23 -15.67 3.94
CA ARG A 242 -1.20 -16.01 4.03
C ARG A 242 -2.10 -14.78 4.09
N MET A 243 -1.72 -13.75 4.84
CA MET A 243 -2.48 -12.51 4.89
C MET A 243 -2.60 -11.87 3.50
N GLU A 244 -1.51 -11.85 2.73
CA GLU A 244 -1.51 -11.33 1.37
C GLU A 244 -2.39 -12.19 0.43
N GLU A 245 -2.27 -13.51 0.51
CA GLU A 245 -3.13 -14.45 -0.22
C GLU A 245 -4.61 -14.20 0.08
N ARG A 246 -4.98 -14.11 1.36
CA ARG A 246 -6.37 -13.85 1.79
C ARG A 246 -6.86 -12.47 1.41
N ALA A 247 -6.00 -11.45 1.46
CA ALA A 247 -6.33 -10.12 0.97
C ALA A 247 -6.62 -10.13 -0.54
N ASN A 248 -5.86 -10.90 -1.32
CA ASN A 248 -6.07 -11.04 -2.75
C ASN A 248 -7.37 -11.80 -3.05
N VAL A 249 -7.65 -12.89 -2.33
CA VAL A 249 -8.93 -13.62 -2.43
C VAL A 249 -10.09 -12.69 -2.07
N MET A 250 -10.03 -11.98 -0.93
CA MET A 250 -11.06 -11.03 -0.52
C MET A 250 -11.31 -9.96 -1.60
N LYS A 251 -10.25 -9.39 -2.20
CA LYS A 251 -10.39 -8.41 -3.30
C LYS A 251 -11.02 -9.02 -4.55
N MET A 252 -10.69 -10.26 -4.89
CA MET A 252 -11.29 -10.96 -6.02
C MET A 252 -12.79 -11.19 -5.79
N GLU A 253 -13.15 -11.72 -4.63
CA GLU A 253 -14.55 -11.97 -4.28
C GLU A 253 -15.34 -10.66 -4.17
N GLN A 254 -14.74 -9.59 -3.65
CA GLN A 254 -15.37 -8.26 -3.63
C GLN A 254 -15.73 -7.78 -5.04
N LYS A 255 -14.81 -7.92 -6.01
CA LYS A 255 -15.08 -7.54 -7.40
C LYS A 255 -16.14 -8.41 -8.04
N ALA A 256 -16.15 -9.70 -7.72
CA ALA A 256 -17.16 -10.64 -8.21
C ALA A 256 -18.56 -10.28 -7.66
N ALA A 257 -18.66 -9.97 -6.36
CA ALA A 257 -19.86 -9.50 -5.71
C ALA A 257 -20.34 -8.14 -6.27
N GLU A 258 -19.44 -7.19 -6.51
CA GLU A 258 -19.76 -5.90 -7.16
C GLU A 258 -20.31 -6.09 -8.58
N LYS A 259 -19.71 -6.98 -9.37
CA LYS A 259 -20.18 -7.31 -10.71
C LYS A 259 -21.54 -8.00 -10.68
N ALA A 260 -21.76 -8.93 -9.75
CA ALA A 260 -23.05 -9.59 -9.56
C ALA A 260 -24.12 -8.61 -9.11
N ALA A 261 -23.80 -7.67 -8.21
CA ALA A 261 -24.69 -6.59 -7.78
C ALA A 261 -25.12 -5.71 -8.97
N SER A 262 -24.15 -5.31 -9.81
CA SER A 262 -24.43 -4.53 -11.01
C SER A 262 -25.29 -5.29 -12.01
N SER A 263 -25.01 -6.57 -12.24
CA SER A 263 -25.83 -7.43 -13.10
C SER A 263 -27.27 -7.55 -12.59
N TYR A 264 -27.44 -7.74 -11.28
CA TYR A 264 -28.74 -7.83 -10.65
C TYR A 264 -29.51 -6.50 -10.72
N GLY A 265 -28.87 -5.37 -10.39
CA GLY A 265 -29.51 -4.06 -10.51
C GLY A 265 -29.87 -3.69 -11.94
N LYS A 266 -29.05 -4.08 -12.92
CA LYS A 266 -29.39 -3.94 -14.33
C LYS A 266 -30.62 -4.77 -14.71
N ALA A 267 -30.65 -6.05 -14.33
CA ALA A 267 -31.79 -6.92 -14.58
C ALA A 267 -33.07 -6.39 -13.91
N LEU A 268 -32.97 -5.84 -12.70
CA LEU A 268 -34.08 -5.15 -12.03
C LEU A 268 -34.56 -3.95 -12.81
N TYR A 269 -33.67 -3.05 -13.23
CA TYR A 269 -34.03 -1.87 -14.02
C TYR A 269 -34.74 -2.24 -15.33
N GLU A 270 -34.37 -3.37 -15.96
CA GLU A 270 -34.96 -3.84 -17.21
C GLU A 270 -36.28 -4.61 -17.02
N THR A 271 -36.51 -5.23 -15.85
CA THR A 271 -37.67 -6.11 -15.60
C THR A 271 -38.74 -5.51 -14.70
N LEU A 272 -38.41 -4.49 -13.90
CA LEU A 272 -39.36 -3.80 -13.04
C LEU A 272 -40.36 -3.00 -13.88
N PRO A 273 -41.68 -3.09 -13.61
CA PRO A 273 -42.66 -2.28 -14.30
C PRO A 273 -42.49 -0.78 -14.01
N GLU A 274 -42.85 0.08 -14.96
CA GLU A 274 -42.78 1.54 -14.80
C GLU A 274 -43.70 2.07 -13.67
N SER A 275 -44.68 1.28 -13.23
CA SER A 275 -45.64 1.59 -12.17
C SER A 275 -45.23 1.09 -10.78
N VAL A 276 -44.00 0.60 -10.59
CA VAL A 276 -43.54 0.10 -9.29
C VAL A 276 -43.56 1.21 -8.25
N HIS A 277 -44.16 0.93 -7.09
CA HIS A 277 -44.27 1.88 -5.99
C HIS A 277 -43.11 1.77 -4.99
N SER A 278 -42.86 2.87 -4.27
CA SER A 278 -41.80 2.95 -3.25
C SER A 278 -41.94 1.90 -2.16
N ASP A 279 -43.17 1.46 -1.90
CA ASP A 279 -43.48 0.51 -0.84
C ASP A 279 -43.03 -0.92 -1.19
N GLN A 280 -42.78 -1.20 -2.48
CA GLN A 280 -42.36 -2.51 -2.97
C GLN A 280 -40.84 -2.67 -3.07
N ILE A 281 -40.11 -1.61 -3.44
CA ILE A 281 -38.66 -1.67 -3.71
C ILE A 281 -37.84 -0.65 -2.89
N GLY A 282 -38.51 0.20 -2.11
CA GLY A 282 -37.89 1.28 -1.35
C GLY A 282 -37.72 2.58 -2.14
N GLN A 283 -37.82 3.71 -1.44
CA GLN A 283 -37.66 5.05 -2.05
C GLN A 283 -36.26 5.25 -2.67
N LYS A 284 -35.22 4.67 -2.06
CA LYS A 284 -33.84 4.74 -2.56
C LYS A 284 -33.71 4.05 -3.93
N ALA A 285 -34.36 2.91 -4.13
CA ALA A 285 -34.31 2.19 -5.40
C ALA A 285 -34.96 3.00 -6.53
N ILE A 286 -36.09 3.68 -6.25
CA ILE A 286 -36.74 4.58 -7.23
C ILE A 286 -35.80 5.72 -7.64
N GLN A 287 -35.17 6.39 -6.67
CA GLN A 287 -34.21 7.46 -6.96
C GLN A 287 -33.03 6.98 -7.81
N LEU A 288 -32.54 5.77 -7.54
CA LEU A 288 -31.47 5.16 -8.34
C LEU A 288 -31.94 4.84 -9.77
N MET A 289 -33.16 4.31 -9.94
CA MET A 289 -33.75 4.08 -11.27
C MET A 289 -33.88 5.39 -12.06
N ASP A 290 -34.35 6.48 -11.43
CA ASP A 290 -34.46 7.80 -12.08
C ASP A 290 -33.09 8.33 -12.53
N GLN A 291 -32.06 8.21 -11.68
CA GLN A 291 -30.69 8.59 -12.03
C GLN A 291 -30.15 7.76 -13.19
N ILE A 292 -30.35 6.44 -13.15
CA ILE A 292 -29.98 5.54 -14.24
C ILE A 292 -30.66 5.96 -15.55
N THR A 293 -31.97 6.29 -15.52
CA THR A 293 -32.69 6.78 -16.70
C THR A 293 -32.13 8.10 -17.20
N LEU A 294 -31.77 9.04 -16.32
CA LEU A 294 -31.15 10.32 -16.69
C LEU A 294 -29.81 10.12 -17.40
N HIS A 295 -28.93 9.26 -16.86
CA HIS A 295 -27.66 8.94 -17.51
C HIS A 295 -27.86 8.28 -18.88
N HIS A 296 -28.78 7.34 -19.03
CA HIS A 296 -29.10 6.76 -20.35
C HIS A 296 -29.60 7.80 -21.35
N LYS A 297 -30.45 8.74 -20.91
CA LYS A 297 -30.91 9.85 -21.77
C LYS A 297 -29.74 10.73 -22.20
N ARG A 298 -28.82 11.05 -21.28
CA ARG A 298 -27.62 11.85 -21.59
C ARG A 298 -26.69 11.14 -22.55
N ILE A 299 -26.41 9.85 -22.35
CA ILE A 299 -25.62 9.02 -23.28
C ILE A 299 -26.25 9.03 -24.68
N LYS A 300 -27.57 8.81 -24.79
CA LYS A 300 -28.27 8.87 -26.08
C LYS A 300 -28.19 10.25 -26.73
N SER A 301 -28.22 11.34 -25.95
CA SER A 301 -28.02 12.71 -26.48
C SER A 301 -26.61 12.88 -27.04
N LEU A 302 -25.58 12.51 -26.26
CA LEU A 302 -24.19 12.61 -26.67
C LEU A 302 -23.89 11.77 -27.91
N GLN A 303 -24.45 10.57 -28.03
CA GLN A 303 -24.34 9.73 -29.23
C GLN A 303 -24.95 10.40 -30.48
N ARG A 304 -26.08 11.11 -30.33
CA ARG A 304 -26.67 11.88 -31.44
C ARG A 304 -25.81 13.08 -31.82
N GLU A 305 -25.25 13.78 -30.83
CA GLU A 305 -24.34 14.91 -31.04
C GLU A 305 -23.06 14.47 -31.77
N ILE A 306 -22.46 13.33 -31.38
CA ILE A 306 -21.31 12.74 -32.09
C ILE A 306 -21.68 12.46 -33.54
N LYS A 307 -22.82 11.80 -33.80
CA LYS A 307 -23.27 11.51 -35.16
C LYS A 307 -23.46 12.78 -36.01
N GLN A 308 -23.92 13.87 -35.41
CA GLN A 308 -24.04 15.16 -36.10
C GLN A 308 -22.66 15.73 -36.45
N LEU A 309 -21.69 15.66 -35.54
CA LEU A 309 -20.31 16.09 -35.81
C LEU A 309 -19.65 15.23 -36.89
N GLU A 310 -19.85 13.92 -36.87
CA GLU A 310 -19.37 13.00 -37.93
C GLU A 310 -19.94 13.36 -39.30
N ASN A 311 -21.24 13.68 -39.37
CA ASN A 311 -21.85 14.14 -40.62
C ASN A 311 -21.26 15.48 -41.08
N LEU A 312 -20.93 16.40 -40.18
CA LEU A 312 -20.31 17.69 -40.53
C LEU A 312 -18.90 17.49 -41.10
N ILE A 313 -18.11 16.59 -40.52
CA ILE A 313 -16.80 16.19 -41.06
C ILE A 313 -16.96 15.67 -42.49
N GLN A 314 -17.93 14.76 -42.71
CA GLN A 314 -18.18 14.21 -44.04
C GLN A 314 -18.59 15.28 -45.07
N VAL A 315 -19.38 16.28 -44.65
CA VAL A 315 -19.71 17.43 -45.51
C VAL A 315 -18.46 18.23 -45.88
N GLN A 316 -17.61 18.56 -44.90
CA GLN A 316 -16.37 19.30 -45.14
C GLN A 316 -15.40 18.54 -46.07
N GLU A 317 -15.32 17.22 -45.95
CA GLU A 317 -14.54 16.36 -46.85
C GLU A 317 -15.07 16.38 -48.28
N LEU A 318 -16.40 16.31 -48.46
CA LEU A 318 -17.03 16.38 -49.78
C LEU A 318 -16.89 17.76 -50.41
N GLU A 319 -17.02 18.84 -49.64
CA GLU A 319 -16.78 20.21 -50.10
C GLU A 319 -15.34 20.38 -50.59
N ALA A 320 -14.35 19.85 -49.86
CA ALA A 320 -12.95 19.87 -50.28
C ALA A 320 -12.71 19.07 -51.57
N GLN A 321 -13.38 17.93 -51.75
CA GLN A 321 -13.32 17.16 -52.99
C GLN A 321 -13.92 17.92 -54.18
N ILE A 322 -15.08 18.55 -53.99
CA ILE A 322 -15.73 19.39 -55.02
C ILE A 322 -14.82 20.54 -55.42
N GLU A 323 -14.16 21.19 -54.46
CA GLU A 323 -13.22 22.28 -54.73
C GLU A 323 -12.02 21.81 -55.58
N LEU A 324 -11.46 20.64 -55.26
CA LEU A 324 -10.40 20.02 -56.08
C LEU A 324 -10.87 19.66 -57.49
N GLU A 325 -12.10 19.16 -57.63
CA GLU A 325 -12.68 18.87 -58.95
C GLU A 325 -12.92 20.14 -59.76
N ASN A 326 -13.39 21.22 -59.12
CA ASN A 326 -13.54 22.53 -59.76
C ASN A 326 -12.21 23.08 -60.28
N GLN A 327 -11.14 23.01 -59.48
CA GLN A 327 -9.79 23.40 -59.90
C GLN A 327 -9.32 22.57 -61.11
N LYS A 328 -9.64 21.27 -61.14
CA LYS A 328 -9.33 20.40 -62.28
C LYS A 328 -10.12 20.78 -63.53
N ILE A 329 -11.40 21.14 -63.39
CA ILE A 329 -12.23 21.64 -64.50
C ILE A 329 -11.65 22.94 -65.06
N GLU A 330 -11.23 23.88 -64.21
CA GLU A 330 -10.60 25.12 -64.65
C GLU A 330 -9.31 24.87 -65.42
N LEU A 331 -8.45 23.95 -64.94
CA LEU A 331 -7.25 23.55 -65.65
C LEU A 331 -7.57 22.93 -67.02
N LEU A 332 -8.56 22.04 -67.10
CA LEU A 332 -9.00 21.43 -68.36
C LEU A 332 -9.55 22.48 -69.33
N ARG A 333 -10.31 23.46 -68.84
CA ARG A 333 -10.79 24.60 -69.66
C ARG A 333 -9.63 25.40 -70.23
N SER A 334 -8.62 25.72 -69.42
CA SER A 334 -7.40 26.40 -69.89
C SER A 334 -6.66 25.59 -70.95
N GLN A 335 -6.63 24.25 -70.85
CA GLN A 335 -6.02 23.39 -71.85
C GLN A 335 -6.82 23.38 -73.15
N ILE A 336 -8.16 23.29 -73.07
CA ILE A 336 -9.06 23.38 -74.24
C ILE A 336 -8.86 24.70 -74.97
N ASP A 337 -8.80 25.83 -74.26
CA ASP A 337 -8.57 27.14 -74.87
C ASP A 337 -7.22 27.19 -75.60
N THR A 338 -6.19 26.56 -75.03
CA THR A 338 -4.87 26.45 -75.65
C THR A 338 -4.91 25.61 -76.92
N CYS A 339 -5.57 24.45 -76.88
CA CYS A 339 -5.78 23.58 -78.04
C CYS A 339 -6.60 24.28 -79.14
N ASN A 340 -7.66 25.01 -78.78
CA ASN A 340 -8.47 25.76 -79.74
C ASN A 340 -7.67 26.86 -80.44
N ARG A 341 -6.77 27.54 -79.73
CA ARG A 341 -5.82 28.48 -80.33
C ARG A 341 -4.88 27.78 -81.31
N GLN A 342 -4.35 26.61 -80.97
CA GLN A 342 -3.52 25.81 -81.88
C GLN A 342 -4.29 25.35 -83.13
N ILE A 343 -5.53 24.88 -82.97
CA ILE A 343 -6.41 24.51 -84.09
C ILE A 343 -6.62 25.70 -85.02
N SER A 344 -6.91 26.88 -84.46
CA SER A 344 -7.12 28.11 -85.24
C SER A 344 -5.87 28.51 -86.03
N GLN A 345 -4.68 28.37 -85.43
CA GLN A 345 -3.40 28.62 -86.11
C GLN A 345 -3.17 27.65 -87.29
N ILE A 346 -3.46 26.36 -87.09
CA ILE A 346 -3.34 25.34 -88.15
C ILE A 346 -4.36 25.62 -89.26
N ALA A 347 -5.61 25.94 -88.92
CA ALA A 347 -6.65 26.26 -89.90
C ALA A 347 -6.29 27.49 -90.74
N ALA A 348 -5.76 28.55 -90.12
CA ALA A 348 -5.23 29.71 -90.84
C ALA A 348 -4.09 29.32 -91.80
N SER A 349 -3.15 28.49 -91.36
CA SER A 349 -2.07 27.96 -92.21
C SER A 349 -2.59 27.11 -93.38
N ILE A 350 -3.60 26.27 -93.16
CA ILE A 350 -4.26 25.50 -94.22
C ILE A 350 -4.90 26.44 -95.22
N HIS A 351 -5.64 27.44 -94.75
CA HIS A 351 -6.30 28.40 -95.63
C HIS A 351 -5.30 29.19 -96.47
N GLU A 352 -4.18 29.62 -95.88
CA GLU A 352 -3.09 30.27 -96.63
C GLU A 352 -2.51 29.33 -97.70
N LYS A 353 -2.29 28.05 -97.38
CA LYS A 353 -1.84 27.04 -98.35
C LYS A 353 -2.87 26.81 -99.46
N GLN A 354 -4.16 26.75 -99.13
CA GLN A 354 -5.24 26.61 -100.11
C GLN A 354 -5.27 27.82 -101.05
N ASN A 355 -5.20 29.05 -100.52
CA ASN A 355 -5.13 30.26 -101.33
C ASN A 355 -3.90 30.25 -102.25
N ARG A 356 -2.75 29.78 -101.76
CA ARG A 356 -1.54 29.61 -102.58
C ARG A 356 -1.75 28.61 -103.71
N ILE A 357 -2.44 27.49 -103.46
CA ILE A 357 -2.81 26.51 -104.48
C ILE A 357 -3.70 27.15 -105.54
N THR A 358 -4.72 27.92 -105.14
CA THR A 358 -5.63 28.60 -106.07
C THR A 358 -4.89 29.59 -106.98
N ILE A 359 -3.90 30.32 -106.47
CA ILE A 359 -3.07 31.25 -107.27
C ILE A 359 -2.17 30.50 -108.27
N LEU A 360 -1.70 29.30 -107.91
CA LEU A 360 -0.79 28.49 -108.74
C LEU A 360 -1.53 27.57 -109.73
N LEU A 361 -2.85 27.41 -109.60
CA LEU A 361 -3.68 26.65 -110.54
C LEU A 361 -3.88 27.45 -111.84
N PRO A 362 -3.55 26.88 -113.01
CA PRO A 362 -3.79 27.55 -114.29
C PRO A 362 -5.30 27.70 -114.56
N PRO A 363 -5.73 28.76 -115.27
CA PRO A 363 -7.15 28.95 -115.61
C PRO A 363 -7.66 27.76 -116.40
N SER A 364 -8.73 27.12 -115.90
CA SER A 364 -9.43 26.06 -116.61
C SER A 364 -9.98 26.63 -117.92
N MET A 365 -9.39 26.21 -119.05
CA MET A 365 -9.94 26.45 -120.38
C MET A 365 -11.32 25.77 -120.46
N VAL A 366 -12.37 26.57 -120.44
CA VAL A 366 -13.71 26.15 -120.82
C VAL A 366 -13.67 25.89 -122.32
N HIS A 367 -13.63 24.61 -122.72
CA HIS A 367 -14.05 24.20 -124.05
C HIS A 367 -15.58 24.33 -124.12
N THR A 368 -16.06 25.36 -124.79
CA THR A 368 -17.41 25.37 -125.35
C THR A 368 -17.36 24.68 -126.71
N ASP A 369 -17.85 23.45 -126.79
CA ASP A 369 -18.21 22.79 -128.04
C ASP A 369 -19.63 22.23 -127.90
N GLY A 370 -20.53 22.65 -128.81
CA GLY A 370 -21.84 22.04 -129.07
C GLY A 370 -23.05 22.76 -128.52
#